data_AF-A0A090NKL7-F1
#
_entry.id   AF-A0A090NKL7-F1
#
_cell.length_a   1.000
_cell.length_b   1.000
_cell.length_c   1.000
_cell.angle_alpha   90.00
_cell.angle_beta   90.00
_cell.angle_gamma   90.00
#
_symmetry.space_group_name_H-M   'P 1'
#
loop_
_entity.id
_entity.type
_entity.pdbx_description
1 polymer ?
#
loop_
_entity_poly.entity_id
_entity_poly.type
_entity_poly.pdbx_seq_one_letter_code
_entity_poly.pdbx_strand_id
1 'polypeptide(L)'
;MIEVVHIGKQMLMTRGSLTTFSIANDVAKYFAIIPAAFAATYPQLNALNIMRLYSPDSAILSAVIFNALIIVFLIPLALKGVSYKPLTVSAMLRRNLWIYGLGGLLVPFIGIKVIDLLLTVCGLV
;
A
#
# COMPACT_ATOMS: atom_id res chain seq x y z
N MET A 1 -23.03 24.70 13.91
CA MET A 1 -22.15 24.11 14.95
C MET A 1 -21.91 22.61 14.75
N ILE A 2 -22.95 21.77 14.61
CA ILE A 2 -22.80 20.30 14.41
C ILE A 2 -21.98 19.95 13.15
N GLU A 3 -22.17 20.71 12.07
CA GLU A 3 -21.47 20.51 10.79
C GLU A 3 -19.95 20.70 10.88
N VAL A 4 -19.49 21.72 11.61
CA VAL A 4 -18.06 21.99 11.83
C VAL A 4 -17.38 20.82 12.55
N VAL A 5 -18.07 20.24 13.55
CA VAL A 5 -17.59 19.06 14.27
C VAL A 5 -17.55 17.83 13.36
N HIS A 6 -18.53 17.69 12.45
CA HIS A 6 -18.57 16.58 11.50
C HIS A 6 -17.40 16.64 10.50
N ILE A 7 -17.14 17.82 9.93
CA ILE A 7 -16.01 18.06 9.02
C ILE A 7 -14.68 17.77 9.73
N GLY A 8 -14.52 18.25 10.96
CA GLY A 8 -13.33 17.97 11.78
C GLY A 8 -13.11 16.47 12.00
N LYS A 9 -14.17 15.73 12.35
CA LYS A 9 -14.12 14.26 12.51
C LYS A 9 -13.77 13.56 11.20
N GLN A 10 -14.33 14.00 10.07
CA GLN A 10 -14.03 13.43 8.76
C GLN A 10 -12.57 13.64 8.35
N MET A 11 -12.00 14.84 8.57
CA MET A 11 -10.57 15.09 8.32
C MET A 11 -9.66 14.20 9.18
N LEU A 12 -9.95 14.09 10.49
CA LEU A 12 -9.19 13.24 11.40
C LEU A 12 -9.25 11.76 10.99
N MET A 13 -10.43 11.27 10.63
CA MET A 13 -10.62 9.90 10.16
C MET A 13 -9.86 9.64 8.87
N THR A 14 -9.98 10.53 7.89
CA THR A 14 -9.30 10.39 6.60
C THR A 14 -7.79 10.30 6.79
N ARG A 15 -7.22 11.17 7.62
CA ARG A 15 -5.80 11.13 7.95
C ARG A 15 -5.40 9.81 8.63
N GLY A 16 -6.16 9.37 9.64
CA GLY A 16 -5.88 8.11 10.34
C GLY A 16 -5.95 6.87 9.43
N SER A 17 -6.95 6.81 8.55
CA SER A 17 -7.11 5.76 7.56
C SER A 17 -5.97 5.73 6.54
N LEU A 18 -5.58 6.89 6.00
CA LEU A 18 -4.47 7.00 5.06
C LEU A 18 -3.13 6.62 5.70
N THR A 19 -2.87 7.05 6.93
CA THR A 19 -1.65 6.64 7.66
C THR A 19 -1.62 5.13 7.87
N THR A 20 -2.74 4.53 8.26
CA THR A 20 -2.85 3.07 8.47
C THR A 20 -2.56 2.32 7.17
N PHE A 21 -3.17 2.77 6.07
CA PHE A 21 -2.94 2.20 4.75
C PHE A 21 -1.48 2.34 4.30
N SER A 22 -0.91 3.53 4.45
CA SER A 22 0.47 3.80 4.02
C SER A 22 1.49 2.98 4.80
N ILE A 23 1.31 2.82 6.13
CA ILE A 23 2.19 1.98 6.95
C ILE A 23 2.07 0.51 6.54
N ALA A 24 0.85 0.01 6.35
CA ALA A 24 0.64 -1.36 5.91
C ALA A 24 1.26 -1.61 4.52
N ASN A 25 1.23 -0.61 3.64
CA ASN A 25 1.84 -0.67 2.32
C ASN A 25 3.37 -0.76 2.34
N ASP A 26 4.03 -0.20 3.36
CA ASP A 26 5.49 -0.28 3.50
C ASP A 26 5.97 -1.74 3.64
N VAL A 27 5.16 -2.61 4.24
CA VAL A 27 5.46 -4.04 4.38
C VAL A 27 5.72 -4.69 3.02
N ALA A 28 4.82 -4.48 2.05
CA ALA A 28 4.95 -5.05 0.71
C ALA A 28 6.18 -4.49 -0.03
N LYS A 29 6.47 -3.19 0.15
CA LYS A 29 7.64 -2.55 -0.46
C LYS A 29 8.95 -3.16 0.06
N TYR A 30 9.04 -3.46 1.35
CA TYR A 30 10.21 -4.16 1.89
C TYR A 30 10.38 -5.56 1.30
N PHE A 31 9.30 -6.33 1.14
CA PHE A 31 9.36 -7.66 0.52
C PHE A 31 9.69 -7.62 -0.98
N ALA A 32 9.44 -6.51 -1.67
CA ALA A 32 9.87 -6.35 -3.07
C ALA A 32 11.34 -5.96 -3.17
N ILE A 33 11.76 -4.95 -2.39
CA ILE A 33 13.03 -4.26 -2.58
C ILE A 33 14.19 -4.99 -1.90
N ILE A 34 14.02 -5.49 -0.67
CA ILE A 34 15.12 -6.15 0.07
C ILE A 34 15.70 -7.35 -0.69
N PRO A 35 14.91 -8.36 -1.11
CA PRO A 35 15.49 -9.50 -1.83
C PRO A 35 16.15 -9.08 -3.15
N ALA A 36 15.55 -8.12 -3.86
CA ALA A 36 16.08 -7.61 -5.13
C ALA A 36 17.40 -6.84 -4.96
N ALA A 37 17.44 -5.84 -4.08
CA ALA A 37 18.60 -4.98 -3.87
C ALA A 37 19.83 -5.74 -3.38
N PHE A 38 19.62 -6.84 -2.66
CA PHE A 38 20.70 -7.66 -2.12
C PHE A 38 20.89 -8.99 -2.85
N ALA A 39 20.20 -9.25 -3.96
CA ALA A 39 20.29 -10.52 -4.69
C ALA A 39 21.72 -10.87 -5.13
N ALA A 40 22.52 -9.86 -5.49
CA ALA A 40 23.92 -10.04 -5.92
C ALA A 40 24.89 -10.25 -4.74
N THR A 41 24.64 -9.61 -3.60
CA THR A 41 25.54 -9.65 -2.43
C THR A 41 25.22 -10.82 -1.49
N TYR A 42 23.93 -11.08 -1.28
CA TYR A 42 23.41 -12.11 -0.39
C TYR A 42 22.30 -12.92 -1.08
N PRO A 43 22.64 -13.87 -1.97
CA PRO A 43 21.66 -14.66 -2.72
C PRO A 43 20.65 -15.41 -1.85
N GLN A 44 21.01 -15.68 -0.59
CA GLN A 44 20.14 -16.31 0.41
C GLN A 44 18.87 -15.48 0.69
N LEU A 45 18.95 -14.15 0.55
CA LEU A 45 17.81 -13.25 0.73
C LEU A 45 16.75 -13.39 -0.36
N ASN A 46 17.06 -14.06 -1.49
CA ASN A 46 16.05 -14.40 -2.49
C ASN A 46 14.92 -15.28 -1.92
N ALA A 47 15.16 -16.01 -0.82
CA ALA A 47 14.11 -16.73 -0.11
C ALA A 47 12.99 -15.80 0.43
N LEU A 48 13.29 -14.51 0.65
CA LEU A 48 12.33 -13.49 1.05
C LEU A 48 11.52 -12.91 -0.12
N ASN A 49 11.80 -13.31 -1.37
CA ASN A 49 10.99 -12.95 -2.53
C ASN A 49 9.67 -13.74 -2.54
N ILE A 50 8.80 -13.43 -1.58
CA ILE A 50 7.48 -14.07 -1.42
C ILE A 50 6.61 -13.85 -2.67
N MET A 51 6.74 -12.67 -3.30
CA MET A 51 6.01 -12.32 -4.53
C MET A 51 6.54 -13.02 -5.78
N ARG A 52 7.67 -13.73 -5.70
CA ARG A 52 8.35 -14.39 -6.81
C ARG A 52 8.51 -13.46 -8.02
N LEU A 53 9.00 -12.24 -7.79
CA LEU A 53 9.25 -11.24 -8.83
C LEU A 53 10.35 -11.75 -9.80
N TYR A 54 10.25 -11.37 -11.07
CA TYR A 54 11.02 -11.98 -12.16
C TYR A 54 12.53 -11.72 -12.09
N SER A 55 12.94 -10.45 -11.98
CA SER A 55 14.34 -10.05 -11.84
C SER A 55 14.52 -8.98 -10.75
N PRO A 56 15.74 -8.77 -10.22
CA PRO A 56 16.01 -7.69 -9.27
C PRO A 56 15.64 -6.30 -9.82
N ASP A 57 15.95 -6.05 -11.08
CA ASP A 57 15.67 -4.78 -11.75
C ASP A 57 14.17 -4.58 -11.95
N SER A 58 13.45 -5.62 -12.41
CA SER A 58 11.99 -5.55 -12.58
C SER A 58 11.27 -5.38 -11.25
N ALA A 59 11.78 -5.99 -10.17
CA ALA A 59 11.24 -5.87 -8.83
C ALA A 59 11.32 -4.44 -8.28
N ILE A 60 12.50 -3.81 -8.40
CA ILE A 60 12.71 -2.42 -7.96
C ILE A 60 11.84 -1.49 -8.81
N LEU A 61 11.84 -1.67 -10.13
CA LEU A 61 11.04 -0.84 -11.04
C LEU A 61 9.54 -0.96 -10.74
N SER A 62 9.05 -2.17 -10.51
CA SER A 62 7.65 -2.42 -10.14
C SER A 62 7.26 -1.75 -8.83
N ALA A 63 8.13 -1.81 -7.83
CA ALA A 63 7.89 -1.15 -6.54
C ALA A 63 7.84 0.39 -6.67
N VAL A 64 8.71 0.97 -7.50
CA VAL A 64 8.74 2.42 -7.78
C VAL A 64 7.49 2.85 -8.56
N ILE A 65 7.12 2.13 -9.63
CA ILE A 65 5.91 2.41 -10.41
C ILE A 65 4.67 2.33 -9.52
N PHE A 66 4.56 1.28 -8.69
CA PHE A 66 3.45 1.14 -7.76
C PHE A 66 3.37 2.33 -6.80
N ASN A 67 4.51 2.80 -6.27
CA ASN A 67 4.57 3.96 -5.39
C ASN A 67 4.04 5.25 -6.06
N ALA A 68 4.35 5.45 -7.35
CA ALA A 68 3.81 6.58 -8.11
C ALA A 68 2.31 6.45 -8.35
N LEU A 69 1.84 5.26 -8.77
CA LEU A 69 0.43 5.02 -9.09
C LEU A 69 -0.48 5.10 -7.86
N ILE A 70 -0.04 4.57 -6.71
CA ILE A 70 -0.88 4.51 -5.52
C ILE A 70 -1.28 5.91 -5.03
N ILE A 71 -0.45 6.93 -5.24
CA ILE A 71 -0.77 8.33 -4.91
C ILE A 71 -1.99 8.79 -5.71
N VAL A 72 -2.01 8.55 -7.03
CA VAL A 72 -3.12 8.93 -7.90
C VAL A 72 -4.44 8.29 -7.44
N PHE A 73 -4.39 7.01 -7.04
CA PHE A 73 -5.57 6.31 -6.52
C PHE A 73 -6.03 6.79 -5.13
N LEU A 74 -5.12 7.29 -4.30
CA LEU A 74 -5.44 7.80 -2.97
C LEU A 74 -5.92 9.26 -2.96
N ILE A 75 -5.61 10.07 -3.98
CA ILE A 75 -6.07 11.47 -4.08
C ILE A 75 -7.61 11.59 -3.97
N PRO A 76 -8.43 10.82 -4.72
CA PRO A 76 -9.88 10.91 -4.58
C PRO A 76 -10.38 10.61 -3.17
N LEU A 77 -9.74 9.65 -2.49
CA LEU A 77 -10.06 9.30 -1.10
C LEU A 77 -9.68 10.42 -0.13
N ALA A 78 -8.53 11.07 -0.34
CA ALA A 78 -8.07 12.20 0.46
C ALA A 78 -8.99 13.43 0.30
N LEU A 79 -9.49 13.68 -0.92
CA LEU A 79 -10.37 14.82 -1.21
C LEU A 79 -11.82 14.59 -0.78
N LYS A 80 -12.40 13.42 -1.06
CA LYS A 80 -13.78 13.09 -0.65
C LYS A 80 -13.88 12.84 0.85
N GLY A 81 -12.79 12.39 1.47
CA GLY A 81 -12.74 11.99 2.86
C GLY A 81 -13.43 10.65 3.13
N VAL A 82 -13.11 10.05 4.27
CA VAL A 82 -13.67 8.78 4.72
C VAL A 82 -15.00 9.02 5.43
N SER A 83 -16.08 8.38 4.95
CA SER A 83 -17.42 8.52 5.54
C SER A 83 -17.44 8.10 7.01
N TYR A 84 -17.77 9.04 7.89
CA TYR A 84 -17.94 8.82 9.31
C TYR A 84 -19.21 8.01 9.59
N LYS A 85 -19.08 6.90 10.34
CA LYS A 85 -20.23 6.13 10.87
C LYS A 85 -20.18 6.16 12.39
N PRO A 86 -21.17 6.69 13.12
CA PRO A 86 -21.11 6.78 14.58
C PRO A 86 -20.99 5.38 15.20
N LEU A 87 -19.80 5.08 15.71
CA LEU A 87 -19.42 3.81 16.33
C LEU A 87 -18.58 4.13 17.57
N THR A 88 -18.50 3.19 18.51
CA THR A 88 -17.57 3.30 19.65
C THR A 88 -16.13 3.34 19.15
N VAL A 89 -15.24 3.96 19.94
CA VAL A 89 -13.82 4.15 19.56
C VAL A 89 -13.14 2.82 19.23
N SER A 90 -13.41 1.77 20.03
CA SER A 90 -12.86 0.42 19.80
C SER A 90 -13.38 -0.22 18.52
N ALA A 91 -14.68 -0.10 18.24
CA ALA A 91 -15.29 -0.61 17.00
C ALA A 91 -14.75 0.14 15.77
N MET A 92 -14.54 1.45 15.87
CA MET A 92 -13.94 2.25 14.81
C MET A 92 -12.49 1.86 14.53
N LEU A 93 -11.66 1.70 15.56
CA LEU A 93 -10.28 1.29 15.41
C LEU A 93 -10.18 -0.07 14.71
N ARG A 94 -10.95 -1.06 15.18
CA ARG A 94 -10.99 -2.39 14.57
C ARG A 94 -11.41 -2.30 13.10
N ARG A 95 -12.48 -1.56 12.79
CA ARG A 95 -12.93 -1.37 11.40
C ARG A 95 -11.86 -0.70 10.52
N ASN A 96 -11.15 0.30 11.05
CA ASN A 96 -10.09 0.98 10.32
C ASN A 96 -8.92 0.02 10.00
N LEU A 97 -8.49 -0.77 10.99
CA LEU A 97 -7.44 -1.78 10.79
C LEU A 97 -7.87 -2.88 9.79
N TRP A 98 -9.12 -3.35 9.88
CA TRP A 98 -9.64 -4.36 8.96
C TRP A 98 -9.76 -3.86 7.52
N ILE A 99 -10.17 -2.61 7.30
CA ILE A 99 -10.36 -2.08 5.94
C ILE A 99 -9.05 -1.52 5.39
N TYR A 100 -8.45 -0.55 6.08
CA TYR A 100 -7.29 0.18 5.59
C TYR A 100 -5.97 -0.50 5.93
N GLY A 101 -5.90 -1.24 7.03
CA GLY A 101 -4.72 -2.05 7.37
C GLY A 101 -4.58 -3.26 6.43
N LEU A 102 -5.61 -4.11 6.35
CA LEU A 102 -5.56 -5.25 5.42
C LEU A 102 -5.61 -4.83 3.95
N GLY A 103 -6.37 -3.79 3.61
CA GLY A 103 -6.33 -3.19 2.27
C GLY A 103 -4.92 -2.70 1.93
N GLY A 104 -4.29 -1.96 2.85
CA GLY A 104 -2.91 -1.49 2.69
C GLY A 104 -1.88 -2.61 2.65
N LEU A 105 -2.19 -3.78 3.20
CA LEU A 105 -1.33 -4.96 3.11
C LEU A 105 -1.53 -5.70 1.78
N LEU A 106 -2.78 -6.01 1.38
CA LEU A 106 -3.04 -6.89 0.24
C LEU A 106 -2.91 -6.18 -1.11
N VAL A 107 -3.40 -4.94 -1.22
CA VAL A 107 -3.38 -4.16 -2.47
C VAL A 107 -1.98 -4.04 -3.07
N PRO A 108 -0.92 -3.69 -2.32
CA PRO A 108 0.41 -3.56 -2.90
C PRO A 108 1.07 -4.87 -3.29
N PHE A 109 0.82 -5.97 -2.58
CA PHE A 109 1.31 -7.28 -3.00
C PHE A 109 0.76 -7.64 -4.38
N ILE A 110 -0.54 -7.43 -4.60
CA ILE A 110 -1.18 -7.67 -5.89
C ILE A 110 -0.68 -6.67 -6.92
N GLY A 111 -0.65 -5.38 -6.59
CA GLY A 111 -0.28 -4.30 -7.50
C GLY A 111 1.15 -4.42 -8.02
N ILE A 112 2.13 -4.62 -7.13
CA ILE A 112 3.53 -4.82 -7.51
C ILE A 112 3.67 -6.06 -8.40
N LYS A 113 2.99 -7.16 -8.05
CA LYS A 113 3.06 -8.39 -8.84
C LYS A 113 2.48 -8.23 -10.24
N VAL A 114 1.37 -7.50 -10.38
CA VAL A 114 0.76 -7.21 -11.68
C VAL A 114 1.68 -6.34 -12.52
N ILE A 115 2.31 -5.31 -11.92
CA ILE A 115 3.26 -4.44 -12.65
C ILE A 115 4.48 -5.26 -13.12
N ASP A 116 5.05 -6.10 -12.25
CA ASP A 116 6.18 -6.96 -12.60
C ASP A 116 5.83 -7.88 -13.76
N LEU A 117 4.66 -8.53 -13.70
CA LEU A 117 4.20 -9.41 -14.76
C LEU A 117 3.97 -8.66 -16.08
N LEU A 118 3.43 -7.44 -16.04
CA LEU A 118 3.27 -6.62 -17.24
C LEU A 118 4.61 -6.22 -17.85
N LEU A 119 5.61 -5.87 -17.03
CA LEU A 119 6.96 -5.56 -17.50
C LEU A 119 7.61 -6.77 -18.18
N THR A 120 7.50 -7.96 -17.56
CA THR A 120 8.04 -9.20 -18.09
C THR A 120 7.34 -9.64 -19.38
N VAL A 121 6.00 -9.58 -19.43
CA VAL A 121 5.23 -10.00 -20.62
C VAL A 121 5.46 -9.05 -21.80
N CYS A 122 5.62 -7.76 -21.55
CA CYS A 122 5.94 -6.78 -22.58
C CYS A 122 7.43 -6.78 -22.98
N GLY A 123 8.29 -7.53 -22.28
CA GLY A 123 9.73 -7.58 -22.54
C GLY A 123 10.45 -6.24 -22.33
N LEU A 124 9.91 -5.40 -21.44
CA LEU A 124 10.47 -4.07 -21.14
C LEU A 124 11.73 -4.15 -20.28
N VAL A 125 11.85 -5.23 -19.48
CA VAL A 125 12.97 -5.54 -18.57
C VAL A 125 13.15 -7.06 -18.51
#